data_AF-A0A1D2QLN1-F1
#
_entry.id   AF-A0A1D2QLN1-F1
#
_cell.length_a   1.000
_cell.length_b   1.000
_cell.length_c   1.000
_cell.angle_alpha   90.00
_cell.angle_beta   90.00
_cell.angle_gamma   90.00
#
_symmetry.space_group_name_H-M   'P 1'
#
loop_
_entity.id
_entity.type
_entity.pdbx_description
1 polymer ?
#
loop_
_entity_poly.entity_id
_entity_poly.type
_entity_poly.pdbx_seq_one_letter_code
_entity_poly.pdbx_strand_id
1 'polypeptide(L)'
;MNYKPQTQFTLTDPAILLSGSYYRRLWLTIKNIPLSRREWLDTLANMLRDYDGMIYTEDGQLYEFPFIDDVFANDADMRWISYYLEPDETGFLPRSKSRKIERLQLLDLYCRIKLPDIARHFAR
;
A
#
# COMPACT_ATOMS: atom_id res chain seq x y z
N MET A 1 14.74 -18.62 24.00
CA MET A 1 14.59 -17.77 22.81
C MET A 1 13.16 -17.91 22.33
N ASN A 2 12.32 -16.89 22.49
CA ASN A 2 10.95 -16.93 21.96
C ASN A 2 11.00 -16.69 20.45
N TYR A 3 10.84 -17.76 19.67
CA TYR A 3 10.70 -17.67 18.21
C TYR A 3 9.32 -17.08 17.93
N LYS A 4 9.23 -15.75 17.76
CA LYS A 4 8.02 -15.16 17.17
C LYS A 4 8.00 -15.64 15.71
N PRO A 5 6.93 -16.29 15.23
CA PRO A 5 6.83 -16.63 13.82
C PRO A 5 6.94 -15.32 13.03
N GLN A 6 7.98 -15.20 12.21
CA GLN A 6 8.12 -14.06 11.30
C GLN A 6 6.91 -14.11 10.36
N THR A 7 6.06 -13.09 10.45
CA THR A 7 4.92 -12.98 9.54
C THR A 7 5.50 -12.76 8.16
N GLN A 8 5.15 -13.60 7.18
CA GLN A 8 5.61 -13.48 5.80
C GLN A 8 4.48 -12.89 4.95
N PHE A 9 4.84 -11.99 4.03
CA PHE A 9 3.91 -11.44 3.06
C PHE A 9 4.39 -11.71 1.64
N THR A 10 3.44 -11.86 0.73
CA THR A 10 3.68 -11.84 -0.71
C THR A 10 3.02 -10.59 -1.25
N LEU A 11 3.69 -9.85 -2.13
CA LEU A 11 3.08 -8.73 -2.85
C LEU A 11 1.78 -9.19 -3.51
N THR A 12 0.77 -8.34 -3.44
CA THR A 12 -0.51 -8.66 -4.07
C THR A 12 -0.38 -8.49 -5.58
N ASP A 13 -0.88 -9.50 -6.31
CA ASP A 13 -0.94 -9.53 -7.78
C ASP A 13 -1.52 -8.23 -8.35
N PRO A 14 -0.85 -7.59 -9.32
CA PRO A 14 -1.38 -6.44 -10.04
C PRO A 14 -2.82 -6.61 -10.52
N ALA A 15 -3.17 -7.79 -11.04
CA ALA A 15 -4.52 -8.11 -11.50
C ALA A 15 -5.53 -8.10 -10.34
N ILE A 16 -5.14 -8.59 -9.16
CA ILE A 16 -5.97 -8.54 -7.95
C ILE A 16 -6.08 -7.10 -7.45
N LEU A 17 -4.98 -6.37 -7.34
CA LEU A 17 -4.96 -4.97 -6.89
C LEU A 17 -5.82 -4.06 -7.76
N LEU A 18 -5.82 -4.30 -9.07
CA LEU A 18 -6.58 -3.53 -10.05
C LEU A 18 -8.03 -4.01 -10.20
N SER A 19 -8.42 -5.10 -9.53
CA SER A 19 -9.82 -5.54 -9.51
C SER A 19 -10.70 -4.50 -8.82
N GLY A 20 -11.91 -4.28 -9.35
CA GLY A 20 -12.77 -3.18 -8.90
C GLY A 20 -13.11 -3.21 -7.40
N SER A 21 -13.37 -4.39 -6.83
CA SER A 21 -13.70 -4.56 -5.42
C SER A 21 -12.48 -4.34 -4.52
N TYR A 22 -11.35 -4.97 -4.84
CA TYR A 22 -10.11 -4.87 -4.06
C TYR A 22 -9.58 -3.43 -4.08
N TYR A 23 -9.48 -2.84 -5.27
CA TYR A 23 -9.00 -1.48 -5.45
C TYR A 23 -9.83 -0.47 -4.65
N ARG A 24 -11.17 -0.61 -4.67
CA ARG A 24 -12.07 0.26 -3.92
C ARG A 24 -11.90 0.10 -2.42
N ARG A 25 -11.74 -1.13 -1.90
CA ARG A 25 -11.56 -1.36 -0.46
C ARG A 25 -10.20 -0.88 0.04
N LEU A 26 -9.15 -1.08 -0.75
CA LEU A 26 -7.84 -0.49 -0.49
C LEU A 26 -7.96 1.03 -0.41
N TRP A 27 -8.52 1.68 -1.44
CA TRP A 27 -8.72 3.13 -1.46
C TRP A 27 -9.54 3.64 -0.27
N LEU A 28 -10.68 3.01 0.04
CA LEU A 28 -11.51 3.38 1.18
C LEU A 28 -10.75 3.24 2.50
N THR A 29 -9.88 2.25 2.64
CA THR A 29 -9.06 2.09 3.85
C THR A 29 -8.03 3.21 3.94
N ILE A 30 -7.26 3.42 2.86
CA ILE A 30 -6.20 4.43 2.81
C ILE A 30 -6.74 5.84 3.04
N LYS A 31 -7.87 6.20 2.42
CA LYS A 31 -8.45 7.56 2.56
C LYS A 31 -8.94 7.90 3.97
N ASN A 32 -9.23 6.89 4.79
CA ASN A 32 -9.73 7.07 6.16
C ASN A 32 -8.60 7.06 7.20
N ILE A 33 -7.35 6.87 6.78
CA ILE A 33 -6.21 6.99 7.67
C ILE A 33 -5.89 8.48 7.86
N PRO A 34 -5.79 8.98 9.12
CA PRO A 34 -5.62 10.41 9.40
C PRO A 34 -4.14 10.84 9.25
N LEU A 35 -3.57 10.61 8.06
CA LEU A 35 -2.23 11.04 7.69
C LEU A 35 -2.32 12.18 6.68
N SER A 36 -1.51 13.21 6.89
CA SER A 36 -1.26 14.24 5.89
C SER A 36 -0.48 13.66 4.71
N ARG A 37 -0.52 14.36 3.58
CA ARG A 37 0.21 13.96 2.36
C ARG A 37 1.68 13.64 2.60
N ARG A 38 2.38 14.46 3.40
CA ARG A 38 3.83 14.34 3.61
C ARG A 38 4.16 13.18 4.54
N GLU A 39 3.31 12.92 5.52
CA GLU A 39 3.52 11.83 6.48
C GLU A 39 3.48 10.45 5.82
N TRP A 40 2.86 10.31 4.64
CA TRP A 40 2.83 9.04 3.92
C TRP A 40 4.22 8.53 3.51
N LEU A 41 5.15 9.40 3.11
CA LEU A 41 6.51 8.99 2.75
C LEU A 41 7.22 8.39 3.97
N ASP A 42 7.27 9.15 5.06
CA ASP A 42 7.89 8.72 6.31
C ASP A 42 7.21 7.46 6.86
N THR A 43 5.88 7.39 6.78
CA THR A 43 5.12 6.24 7.25
C THR A 43 5.46 4.97 6.47
N LEU A 44 5.55 5.04 5.14
CA LEU A 44 5.92 3.90 4.32
C LEU A 44 7.39 3.50 4.54
N ALA A 45 8.29 4.47 4.62
CA ALA A 45 9.72 4.23 4.87
C ALA A 45 9.95 3.59 6.24
N ASN A 46 9.33 4.12 7.30
CA ASN A 46 9.39 3.57 8.64
C ASN A 46 8.76 2.17 8.69
N MET A 47 7.64 1.95 7.99
CA MET A 47 7.00 0.63 7.93
C MET A 47 7.92 -0.44 7.33
N LEU A 48 8.62 -0.14 6.23
CA LEU A 48 9.57 -1.08 5.62
C LEU A 48 10.81 -1.29 6.51
N ARG A 49 11.36 -0.20 7.08
CA ARG A 49 12.53 -0.27 7.97
C ARG A 49 12.26 -1.11 9.22
N ASP A 50 11.09 -0.94 9.83
CA ASP A 50 10.73 -1.55 11.11
C ASP A 50 10.09 -2.94 10.96
N TYR A 51 9.96 -3.45 9.73
CA TYR A 51 9.36 -4.76 9.48
C TYR A 51 10.42 -5.87 9.49
N ASP A 52 10.40 -6.69 10.55
CA ASP A 52 11.35 -7.79 10.77
C ASP A 52 11.01 -9.10 10.01
N GLY A 53 10.06 -9.06 9.08
CA GLY A 53 9.60 -10.23 8.32
C GLY A 53 10.18 -10.30 6.91
N MET A 54 9.75 -11.30 6.16
CA MET A 54 10.12 -11.46 4.74
C MET A 54 8.94 -11.09 3.85
N ILE A 55 9.21 -10.26 2.85
CA ILE A 55 8.26 -9.95 1.78
C ILE A 55 8.75 -10.65 0.51
N TYR A 56 7.86 -11.34 -0.19
CA TYR A 56 8.16 -12.00 -1.45
C TYR A 56 7.40 -11.37 -2.60
N THR A 57 7.95 -11.40 -3.80
CA THR A 57 7.22 -11.17 -5.04
C THR A 57 6.27 -12.34 -5.33
N GLU A 58 5.35 -12.17 -6.26
CA GLU A 58 4.46 -13.26 -6.70
C GLU A 58 5.21 -14.49 -7.22
N ASP A 59 6.36 -14.27 -7.84
CA ASP A 59 7.24 -15.34 -8.34
C ASP A 59 8.02 -16.07 -7.23
N GLY A 60 7.78 -15.70 -5.96
CA GLY A 60 8.44 -16.29 -4.79
C GLY A 60 9.87 -15.79 -4.56
N GLN A 61 10.31 -14.74 -5.28
CA GLN A 61 11.60 -14.10 -5.03
C GLN A 61 11.49 -13.19 -3.80
N LEU A 62 12.58 -13.05 -3.04
CA LEU A 62 12.60 -12.09 -1.94
C LEU A 62 12.47 -10.68 -2.52
N TYR A 63 11.52 -9.90 -2.01
CA TYR A 63 11.29 -8.54 -2.44
C TYR A 63 12.33 -7.62 -1.84
N GLU A 64 13.16 -7.02 -2.70
CA GLU A 64 14.10 -5.98 -2.30
C GLU A 64 13.34 -4.68 -2.05
N PHE A 65 13.48 -4.12 -0.85
CA PHE A 65 12.79 -2.88 -0.50
C PHE A 65 13.30 -1.73 -1.36
N PRO A 66 12.42 -1.06 -2.12
CA PRO A 66 12.83 0.07 -2.92
C PRO A 66 13.13 1.26 -1.99
N PHE A 67 13.96 2.18 -2.45
CA PHE A 67 13.94 3.52 -1.87
C PHE A 67 12.56 4.12 -2.14
N ILE A 68 11.87 4.49 -1.06
CA ILE A 68 10.53 5.09 -1.15
C ILE A 68 10.58 6.31 -2.08
N ASP A 69 11.63 7.12 -1.98
CA ASP A 69 11.85 8.27 -2.85
C ASP A 69 11.86 7.89 -4.34
N ASP A 70 12.41 6.74 -4.73
CA ASP A 70 12.44 6.31 -6.14
C ASP A 70 11.03 5.93 -6.66
N VAL A 71 10.25 5.23 -5.83
CA VAL A 71 8.86 4.87 -6.17
C VAL A 71 8.00 6.14 -6.37
N PHE A 72 8.29 7.17 -5.58
CA PHE A 72 7.61 8.46 -5.61
C PHE A 72 8.36 9.56 -6.37
N ALA A 73 9.52 9.32 -7.01
CA ALA A 73 10.51 10.33 -7.45
C ALA A 73 9.98 11.45 -8.36
N ASN A 74 8.95 11.18 -9.17
CA ASN A 74 8.30 12.20 -10.01
C ASN A 74 7.23 13.00 -9.26
N ASP A 75 7.14 12.86 -7.95
CA ASP A 75 6.12 13.43 -7.07
C ASP A 75 6.60 13.52 -5.61
N ALA A 76 7.74 14.19 -5.39
CA ALA A 76 8.31 14.38 -4.04
C ALA A 76 7.35 15.08 -3.05
N ASP A 77 6.40 15.87 -3.56
CA ASP A 77 5.35 16.52 -2.77
C ASP A 77 4.13 15.63 -2.46
N MET A 78 4.15 14.36 -2.91
CA MET A 78 3.05 13.41 -2.81
C MET A 78 1.72 14.00 -3.34
N ARG A 79 1.76 14.84 -4.39
CA ARG A 79 0.54 15.47 -4.94
C ARG A 79 -0.43 14.44 -5.48
N TRP A 80 0.09 13.36 -6.06
CA TRP A 80 -0.70 12.22 -6.50
C TRP A 80 -1.53 11.63 -5.36
N ILE A 81 -0.97 11.51 -4.14
CA ILE A 81 -1.73 10.90 -3.05
C ILE A 81 -2.92 11.77 -2.66
N SER A 82 -2.82 13.11 -2.73
CA SER A 82 -4.01 13.96 -2.55
C SER A 82 -5.13 13.60 -3.51
N TYR A 83 -4.84 13.51 -4.82
CA TYR A 83 -5.83 13.15 -5.82
C TYR A 83 -6.29 11.70 -5.69
N TYR A 84 -5.45 10.81 -5.16
CA TYR A 84 -5.84 9.45 -4.87
C TYR A 84 -6.79 9.38 -3.66
N LEU A 85 -6.60 10.18 -2.62
CA LEU A 85 -7.45 10.15 -1.42
C LEU A 85 -8.80 10.84 -1.64
N GLU A 86 -8.83 11.87 -2.49
CA GLU A 86 -10.06 12.58 -2.87
C GLU A 86 -11.03 11.65 -3.64
N PRO A 87 -12.34 11.69 -3.35
CA PRO A 87 -13.33 10.99 -4.16
C PRO A 87 -13.49 11.62 -5.55
N ASP A 88 -13.83 10.80 -6.53
CA ASP A 88 -14.38 11.25 -7.80
C ASP A 88 -15.82 11.77 -7.64
N GLU A 89 -16.43 12.21 -8.75
CA GLU A 89 -17.80 12.74 -8.76
C GLU A 89 -18.84 11.73 -8.24
N THR A 90 -18.55 10.43 -8.32
CA THR A 90 -19.45 9.38 -7.84
C THR A 90 -19.32 9.13 -6.33
N GLY A 91 -18.22 9.55 -5.71
CA GLY A 91 -17.92 9.26 -4.31
C GLY A 91 -17.39 7.85 -4.06
N PHE A 92 -17.36 6.98 -5.07
CA PHE A 92 -17.07 5.56 -4.92
C PHE A 92 -15.66 5.13 -5.33
N LEU A 93 -14.93 6.01 -6.02
CA LEU A 93 -13.57 5.78 -6.50
C LEU A 93 -12.68 7.00 -6.23
N PRO A 94 -11.35 6.86 -6.28
CA PRO A 94 -10.45 8.00 -6.19
C PRO A 94 -10.60 8.91 -7.41
N ARG A 95 -10.43 10.22 -7.18
CA ARG A 95 -10.39 11.24 -8.23
C ARG A 95 -9.30 10.95 -9.27
N SER A 96 -8.15 10.40 -8.83
CA SER A 96 -7.11 9.92 -9.73
C SER A 96 -6.67 8.50 -9.39
N LYS A 97 -6.70 7.61 -10.37
CA LYS A 97 -6.19 6.24 -10.21
C LYS A 97 -4.67 6.22 -10.25
N SER A 98 -4.05 5.30 -9.50
CA SER A 98 -2.60 5.08 -9.64
C SER A 98 -2.30 4.50 -11.02
N ARG A 99 -1.26 5.03 -11.67
CA ARG A 99 -0.66 4.43 -12.88
C ARG A 99 0.56 3.57 -12.57
N LYS A 100 1.10 3.67 -11.34
CA LYS A 100 2.24 2.89 -10.87
C LYS A 100 1.74 1.80 -9.94
N ILE A 101 1.96 0.54 -10.30
CA ILE A 101 1.48 -0.60 -9.52
C ILE A 101 2.19 -0.69 -8.17
N GLU A 102 3.50 -0.39 -8.13
CA GLU A 102 4.31 -0.39 -6.92
C GLU A 102 3.74 0.53 -5.83
N ARG A 103 3.15 1.68 -6.19
CA ARG A 103 2.47 2.56 -5.22
C ARG A 103 1.30 1.86 -4.56
N LEU A 104 0.51 1.10 -5.33
CA LEU A 104 -0.63 0.34 -4.80
C LEU A 104 -0.15 -0.84 -3.95
N GLN A 105 0.91 -1.52 -4.38
CA GLN A 105 1.53 -2.61 -3.62
C GLN A 105 2.06 -2.13 -2.27
N LEU A 106 2.71 -0.96 -2.20
CA LEU A 106 3.18 -0.39 -0.94
C LEU A 106 2.03 0.01 -0.01
N LEU A 107 0.96 0.62 -0.55
CA LEU A 107 -0.24 0.96 0.24
C LEU A 107 -0.97 -0.29 0.73
N ASP A 108 -1.03 -1.34 -0.09
CA ASP A 108 -1.60 -2.62 0.30
C ASP A 108 -0.76 -3.31 1.38
N LEU A 109 0.56 -3.39 1.20
CA LEU A 109 1.49 -3.89 2.22
C LEU A 109 1.34 -3.15 3.54
N TYR A 110 1.25 -1.81 3.48
CA TYR A 110 0.99 -1.00 4.67
C TYR A 110 -0.29 -1.47 5.38
N CYS A 111 -1.40 -1.65 4.64
CA CYS A 111 -2.65 -2.16 5.22
C CYS A 111 -2.47 -3.56 5.82
N ARG A 112 -1.80 -4.46 5.12
CA ARG A 112 -1.60 -5.85 5.57
C ARG A 112 -0.72 -5.95 6.80
N ILE A 113 0.28 -5.07 6.93
CA ILE A 113 1.21 -5.03 8.07
C ILE A 113 0.61 -4.30 9.27
N LYS A 114 0.03 -3.12 9.06
CA LYS A 114 -0.44 -2.23 10.15
C LYS A 114 -1.92 -2.40 10.49
N LEU A 115 -2.74 -2.87 9.54
CA LEU A 115 -4.20 -3.03 9.67
C LEU A 115 -4.67 -4.44 9.24
N PRO A 116 -4.08 -5.52 9.79
CA PRO A 116 -4.29 -6.89 9.29
C PRO A 116 -5.74 -7.36 9.36
N ASP A 117 -6.51 -6.92 10.37
CA ASP A 117 -7.93 -7.27 10.49
C ASP A 117 -8.76 -6.68 9.34
N ILE A 118 -8.45 -5.46 8.89
CA ILE A 118 -9.15 -4.80 7.78
C ILE A 118 -8.72 -5.43 6.45
N ALA A 119 -7.41 -5.60 6.24
CA ALA A 119 -6.86 -6.10 4.98
C ALA A 119 -7.34 -7.52 4.62
N ARG A 120 -7.66 -8.37 5.61
CA ARG A 120 -8.27 -9.70 5.40
C ARG A 120 -9.60 -9.67 4.64
N HIS A 121 -10.24 -8.51 4.52
CA HIS A 121 -11.50 -8.35 3.80
C HIS A 121 -11.34 -7.77 2.39
N PHE A 122 -10.13 -7.45 1.93
CA PHE A 122 -9.94 -6.82 0.61
C PHE A 122 -10.35 -7.74 -0.55
N ALA A 123 -10.10 -9.05 -0.44
CA ALA A 123 -10.41 -10.03 -1.48
C ALA A 123 -11.82 -10.66 -1.39
N ARG A 124 -12.66 -10.27 -0.42
CA ARG A 124 -13.96 -10.92 -0.15
C ARG A 124 -15.11 -10.52 -1.09
#